data_AF-A0A9P0GZ04-F1
#
_entry.id   AF-A0A9P0GZ04-F1
#
_cell.length_a   1.000
_cell.length_b   1.000
_cell.length_c   1.000
_cell.angle_alpha   90.00
_cell.angle_beta   90.00
_cell.angle_gamma   90.00
#
_symmetry.space_group_name_H-M   'P 1'
#
loop_
_entity.id
_entity.type
_entity.pdbx_description
1 polymer ?
#
loop_
_entity_poly.entity_id
_entity_poly.type
_entity_poly.pdbx_seq_one_letter_code
_entity_poly.pdbx_strand_id
1 'polypeptide(L)'
;MEDIDAIEDVEGDPHEDEEQLKYRIDTAFSYVKTRNCFGRPTSHFKAIGPVSVLEKKPDMALKQSFLKRYPVPRSCQTDFGYSIHDLLTFKINYFEATIGPKSKDDFDTESATRMRKKMMKEETLLQNMPAIQRKAERCCMQSSAINIYENYFEPPTWDEPEEYAVIELRKIDKYEDFIDAPPRPVQSIAIEPFDGLEMAAAYSYLTYRKRDFITDCQCYIWNFEDTTKPLMTLEPTVPVTRLNYNPKLPQMLLGGLMTGQLCYWDLRASTTPAAFSGLHTTFREPPSGALWVHSKTGFDCFATSPDGQVIWYDVRYFDKPIESLILDFHAKDQAPSLANTVGVSTLEFEPTIPTRFMLGLETGNVLIGNRKGKTLQEKFSQPYYAFPAPVKSLVRNPSNLKCFLCVGGYQFKIFAEDCKESYIFWSQSHNCWLTAGTWSPTKHSVFYITRKDGYFDVWDLLQNVEKPVLSEELSTKPLRCCQVHESGKHIAAAGDDGTITLVEVSSHFYAQDKNERSLIAAMLERESKREKLIDARNREVKLQQRQREQLESMIVTETPDEKLKQRAREAFIKSLNAYDAKKHKQDHEGEEMEN
;
A
#
# COMPACT_ATOMS: atom_id res chain seq x y z
N MET A 1 53.73 -16.67 -54.97
CA MET A 1 53.73 -15.43 -55.76
C MET A 1 52.29 -14.97 -55.71
N GLU A 2 51.87 -14.44 -54.56
CA GLU A 2 51.89 -13.00 -54.23
C GLU A 2 50.81 -12.31 -55.09
N ASP A 3 49.73 -11.74 -54.55
CA ASP A 3 49.66 -10.89 -53.36
C ASP A 3 48.37 -11.00 -52.55
N ILE A 4 48.54 -10.62 -51.28
CA ILE A 4 47.58 -10.42 -50.21
C ILE A 4 47.04 -8.98 -50.33
N ASP A 5 45.73 -8.78 -50.28
CA ASP A 5 45.16 -7.49 -49.89
C ASP A 5 44.20 -7.67 -48.72
N ALA A 6 44.53 -6.96 -47.65
CA ALA A 6 43.85 -6.91 -46.38
C ALA A 6 42.55 -6.13 -46.47
N ILE A 7 41.52 -6.62 -45.78
CA ILE A 7 40.30 -5.88 -45.49
C ILE A 7 40.55 -5.17 -44.16
N GLU A 8 40.67 -3.84 -44.20
CA GLU A 8 40.63 -3.00 -43.00
C GLU A 8 39.17 -2.79 -42.60
N ASP A 9 38.81 -3.28 -41.42
CA ASP A 9 37.56 -2.95 -40.73
C ASP A 9 37.64 -1.51 -40.22
N VAL A 10 36.77 -0.64 -40.72
CA VAL A 10 36.56 0.71 -40.18
C VAL A 10 35.43 0.63 -39.15
N GLU A 11 35.79 0.58 -37.87
CA GLU A 11 34.88 0.80 -36.76
C GLU A 11 34.38 2.26 -36.80
N GLY A 12 33.09 2.45 -37.09
CA GLY A 12 32.40 3.72 -36.98
C GLY A 12 31.92 3.95 -35.54
N ASP A 13 32.37 5.05 -34.94
CA ASP A 13 32.05 5.47 -33.57
C ASP A 13 30.55 5.83 -33.44
N PRO A 14 29.75 5.22 -32.52
CA PRO A 14 28.30 5.44 -32.45
C PRO A 14 27.86 6.77 -31.82
N HIS A 15 28.81 7.62 -31.40
CA HIS A 15 28.53 8.73 -30.50
C HIS A 15 28.27 10.10 -31.15
N GLU A 16 28.34 10.24 -32.48
CA GLU A 16 28.10 11.54 -33.13
C GLU A 16 26.65 11.80 -33.57
N ASP A 17 25.78 10.77 -33.63
CA ASP A 17 24.42 10.92 -34.17
C ASP A 17 23.36 11.34 -33.12
N GLU A 18 23.66 11.23 -31.81
CA GLU A 18 22.68 11.56 -30.75
C GLU A 18 22.57 13.06 -30.44
N GLU A 19 23.59 13.88 -30.73
CA GLU A 19 23.54 15.32 -30.44
C GLU A 19 22.71 16.13 -31.45
N GLN A 20 22.51 15.63 -32.67
CA GLN A 20 21.75 16.33 -33.72
C GLN A 20 20.21 16.26 -33.54
N LEU A 21 19.72 15.35 -32.70
CA LEU A 21 18.28 15.15 -32.45
C LEU A 21 17.69 16.17 -31.45
N LYS A 22 18.53 16.94 -30.72
CA LYS A 22 18.11 17.80 -29.61
C LYS A 22 17.41 19.12 -29.98
N TYR A 23 17.29 19.45 -31.26
CA TYR A 23 16.70 20.73 -31.72
C TYR A 23 15.50 20.61 -32.67
N ARG A 24 14.87 19.44 -32.78
CA ARG A 24 13.67 19.31 -33.60
C ARG A 24 12.42 19.77 -32.84
N ILE A 25 12.00 21.01 -33.10
CA ILE A 25 10.70 21.52 -32.67
C ILE A 25 9.64 20.90 -33.59
N ASP A 26 8.94 19.87 -33.11
CA ASP A 26 7.79 19.28 -33.81
C ASP A 26 6.56 20.18 -33.62
N THR A 27 6.45 21.22 -34.45
CA THR A 27 5.17 21.88 -34.71
C THR A 27 4.69 21.54 -36.11
N ALA A 28 4.20 20.30 -36.28
CA ALA A 28 3.50 19.89 -37.49
C ALA A 28 2.02 19.63 -37.16
N PHE A 29 1.17 20.63 -37.38
CA PHE A 29 -0.28 20.42 -37.40
C PHE A 29 -0.68 19.84 -38.75
N SER A 30 -0.97 18.53 -38.81
CA SER A 30 -1.51 17.90 -40.00
C SER A 30 -3.02 18.14 -40.10
N TYR A 31 -3.45 18.97 -41.05
CA TYR A 31 -4.87 19.08 -41.39
C TYR A 31 -5.26 17.94 -42.33
N VAL A 32 -5.95 16.94 -41.80
CA VAL A 32 -6.56 15.88 -42.62
C VAL A 32 -7.94 16.33 -43.05
N LYS A 33 -8.16 16.51 -44.36
CA LYS A 33 -9.49 16.69 -44.94
C LYS A 33 -9.91 15.42 -45.68
N THR A 34 -11.17 15.05 -45.52
CA THR A 34 -11.79 13.95 -46.26
C THR A 34 -11.79 14.25 -47.77
N ARG A 35 -11.62 13.21 -48.59
CA ARG A 35 -11.46 13.31 -50.06
C ARG A 35 -12.62 14.02 -50.77
N ASN A 36 -13.82 14.01 -50.19
CA ASN A 36 -15.01 14.72 -50.68
C ASN A 36 -14.95 16.26 -50.51
N CYS A 37 -13.99 16.78 -49.76
CA CYS A 37 -13.81 18.21 -49.49
C CYS A 37 -12.68 18.84 -50.33
N PHE A 38 -11.99 18.05 -51.15
CA PHE A 38 -10.95 18.54 -52.06
C PHE A 38 -11.60 19.26 -53.26
N GLY A 39 -11.15 20.48 -53.57
CA GLY A 39 -11.61 21.25 -54.74
C GLY A 39 -12.78 22.22 -54.50
N ARG A 40 -13.26 22.41 -53.27
CA ARG A 40 -14.22 23.49 -52.98
C ARG A 40 -13.52 24.87 -53.06
N PRO A 41 -14.08 25.86 -53.77
CA PRO A 41 -13.54 27.21 -53.76
C PRO A 41 -13.58 27.76 -52.32
N THR A 42 -12.44 28.25 -51.83
CA THR A 42 -12.32 28.83 -50.49
C THR A 42 -12.95 30.22 -50.46
N SER A 43 -14.29 30.28 -50.35
CA SER A 43 -15.09 31.53 -50.41
C SER A 43 -14.96 32.45 -49.19
N HIS A 44 -14.07 32.14 -48.23
CA HIS A 44 -13.94 32.88 -46.98
C HIS A 44 -12.59 33.58 -46.78
N PHE A 45 -11.63 33.45 -47.71
CA PHE A 45 -10.42 34.28 -47.65
C PHE A 45 -10.67 35.62 -48.35
N LYS A 46 -11.19 36.59 -47.60
CA LYS A 46 -11.06 38.01 -47.97
C LYS A 46 -9.62 38.43 -47.68
N ALA A 47 -8.95 39.03 -48.66
CA ALA A 47 -7.70 39.74 -48.42
C ALA A 47 -7.99 40.95 -47.52
N ILE A 48 -7.84 40.75 -46.21
CA ILE A 48 -7.82 41.84 -45.24
C ILE A 48 -6.41 42.42 -45.32
N GLY A 49 -6.30 43.73 -45.60
CA GLY A 49 -5.01 44.43 -45.58
C GLY A 49 -4.30 44.29 -44.23
N PRO A 50 -2.99 44.61 -44.13
CA PRO A 50 -2.22 44.39 -42.92
C PRO A 50 -2.86 45.12 -41.73
N VAL A 51 -3.43 44.35 -40.79
CA VAL A 51 -3.89 44.85 -39.50
C VAL A 51 -2.75 44.65 -38.52
N SER A 52 -2.21 45.74 -37.98
CA SER A 52 -1.22 45.69 -36.90
C SER A 52 -1.93 45.28 -35.60
N VAL A 53 -1.95 43.98 -35.31
CA VAL A 53 -2.61 43.43 -34.11
C VAL A 53 -1.77 43.66 -32.84
N LEU A 54 -0.46 43.86 -32.95
CA LEU A 54 0.41 44.09 -31.80
C LEU A 54 1.73 44.78 -32.19
N GLU A 55 2.12 45.83 -31.47
CA GLU A 55 3.43 46.47 -31.61
C GLU A 55 4.33 46.03 -30.44
N LYS A 56 5.25 45.09 -30.69
CA LYS A 56 6.21 44.61 -29.68
C LYS A 56 7.49 45.45 -29.75
N LYS A 57 7.71 46.31 -28.76
CA LYS A 57 8.95 47.09 -28.66
C LYS A 57 10.15 46.17 -28.42
N PRO A 58 11.31 46.44 -29.05
CA PRO A 58 12.49 45.60 -28.90
C PRO A 58 13.01 45.64 -27.46
N ASP A 59 13.33 44.47 -26.93
CA ASP A 59 13.91 44.31 -25.61
C ASP A 59 15.34 44.89 -25.58
N MET A 60 15.59 45.82 -24.67
CA MET A 60 16.87 46.52 -24.55
C MET A 60 17.99 45.61 -24.05
N ALA A 61 17.67 44.53 -23.33
CA ALA A 61 18.66 43.55 -22.88
C ALA A 61 19.27 42.78 -24.08
N LEU A 62 18.43 42.37 -25.03
CA LEU A 62 18.85 41.64 -26.24
C LEU A 62 19.59 42.51 -27.25
N LYS A 63 19.44 43.84 -27.16
CA LYS A 63 20.16 44.80 -27.99
C LYS A 63 21.67 44.80 -27.72
N GLN A 64 22.08 44.52 -26.48
CA GLN A 64 23.51 44.47 -26.12
C GLN A 64 24.20 43.22 -26.70
N SER A 65 23.46 42.13 -26.90
CA SER A 65 23.93 40.89 -27.55
C SER A 65 23.82 40.89 -29.08
N PHE A 66 23.43 42.01 -29.70
CA PHE A 66 23.22 42.06 -31.15
C PHE A 66 24.55 42.05 -31.93
N LEU A 67 24.89 40.90 -32.50
CA LEU A 67 26.00 40.74 -33.44
C LEU A 67 25.51 40.95 -34.87
N LYS A 68 25.96 42.03 -35.51
CA LYS A 68 25.68 42.33 -36.92
C LYS A 68 26.46 41.34 -37.82
N ARG A 69 25.81 40.25 -38.23
CA ARG A 69 26.36 39.35 -39.26
C ARG A 69 26.11 39.93 -40.66
N TYR A 70 27.13 39.90 -41.50
CA TYR A 70 27.01 40.20 -42.92
C TYR A 70 26.30 39.01 -43.61
N PRO A 71 25.21 39.23 -44.35
CA PRO A 71 24.53 38.15 -45.04
C PRO A 71 25.44 37.63 -46.16
N VAL A 72 25.87 36.37 -46.04
CA VAL A 72 26.46 35.63 -47.15
C VAL A 72 25.31 34.90 -47.86
N PRO A 73 25.14 35.03 -49.18
CA PRO A 73 24.15 34.23 -49.89
C PRO A 73 24.53 32.75 -49.77
N ARG A 74 23.77 31.99 -48.98
CA ARG A 74 23.76 30.54 -49.01
C ARG A 74 22.52 30.11 -49.80
N SER A 75 22.74 29.53 -50.97
CA SER A 75 21.70 28.76 -51.66
C SER A 75 21.58 27.41 -50.96
N CYS A 76 20.38 27.05 -50.50
CA CYS A 76 20.06 25.65 -50.19
C CYS A 76 19.28 25.08 -51.38
N GLN A 77 19.66 23.88 -51.81
CA GLN A 77 18.90 23.15 -52.81
C GLN A 77 17.69 22.52 -52.11
N THR A 78 16.50 23.01 -52.41
CA THR A 78 15.21 22.46 -51.94
C THR A 78 14.62 21.46 -52.93
N ASP A 79 15.45 20.86 -53.78
CA ASP A 79 15.02 19.78 -54.66
C ASP A 79 15.07 18.48 -53.86
N PHE A 80 13.92 17.81 -53.74
CA PHE A 80 13.89 16.46 -53.22
C PHE A 80 14.69 15.59 -54.19
N GLY A 81 15.63 14.79 -53.69
CA GLY A 81 16.41 13.89 -54.53
C GLY A 81 15.48 13.01 -55.35
N TYR A 82 15.39 13.25 -56.65
CA TYR A 82 14.66 12.38 -57.55
C TYR A 82 15.53 11.16 -57.80
N SER A 83 15.10 10.01 -57.29
CA SER A 83 15.64 8.73 -57.73
C SER A 83 14.77 8.19 -58.86
N ILE A 84 15.34 8.06 -60.05
CA ILE A 84 14.73 7.27 -61.12
C ILE A 84 15.06 5.80 -60.84
N HIS A 85 14.08 4.92 -60.91
CA HIS A 85 14.27 3.48 -60.78
C HIS A 85 13.74 2.84 -62.06
N ASP A 86 14.65 2.34 -62.89
CA ASP A 86 14.28 1.59 -64.09
C ASP A 86 13.98 0.14 -63.69
N LEU A 87 12.69 -0.19 -63.63
CA LEU A 87 12.21 -1.55 -63.42
C LEU A 87 12.25 -2.32 -64.74
N LEU A 88 13.35 -3.02 -64.99
CA LEU A 88 13.46 -4.01 -66.05
C LEU A 88 12.74 -5.30 -65.64
N THR A 89 11.54 -5.51 -66.19
CA THR A 89 10.86 -6.80 -66.12
C THR A 89 11.28 -7.65 -67.32
N PHE A 90 12.09 -8.67 -67.08
CA PHE A 90 12.37 -9.67 -68.10
C PHE A 90 11.20 -10.66 -68.14
N LYS A 91 10.57 -10.81 -69.30
CA LYS A 91 9.56 -11.86 -69.51
C LYS A 91 10.29 -13.20 -69.58
N ILE A 92 10.32 -13.93 -68.46
CA ILE A 92 10.83 -15.31 -68.43
C ILE A 92 9.71 -16.20 -68.97
N ASN A 93 9.86 -16.65 -70.21
CA ASN A 93 8.98 -17.67 -70.77
C ASN A 93 9.40 -19.02 -70.16
N TYR A 94 8.56 -19.58 -69.30
CA TYR A 94 8.71 -20.96 -68.86
C TYR A 94 8.38 -21.89 -70.02
N PHE A 95 9.35 -22.71 -70.43
CA PHE A 95 9.13 -23.87 -71.28
C PHE A 95 9.54 -25.10 -70.46
N GLU A 96 8.61 -26.01 -70.19
CA GLU A 96 8.96 -27.34 -69.68
C GLU A 96 9.62 -28.12 -70.82
N ALA A 97 10.95 -28.18 -70.79
CA ALA A 97 11.74 -28.98 -71.71
C ALA A 97 12.12 -30.30 -71.04
N THR A 98 11.33 -31.34 -71.24
CA THR A 98 11.76 -32.71 -70.89
C THR A 98 12.70 -33.19 -72.00
N ILE A 99 13.98 -33.32 -71.68
CA ILE A 99 15.00 -33.86 -72.60
C ILE A 99 14.89 -35.38 -72.60
N GLY A 100 14.03 -35.91 -73.46
CA GLY A 100 13.88 -37.33 -73.80
C GLY A 100 13.83 -37.53 -75.33
N PRO A 101 13.99 -38.76 -75.86
CA PRO A 101 14.10 -39.01 -77.29
C PRO A 101 12.90 -38.41 -78.04
N LYS A 102 13.19 -37.40 -78.87
CA LYS A 102 12.23 -36.54 -79.57
C LYS A 102 11.48 -37.32 -80.66
N SER A 103 10.42 -38.04 -80.30
CA SER A 103 9.23 -38.29 -81.16
C SER A 103 8.26 -39.30 -80.52
N LYS A 104 7.66 -38.98 -79.37
CA LYS A 104 6.44 -39.65 -78.86
C LYS A 104 5.83 -38.80 -77.74
N ASP A 105 4.51 -38.60 -77.79
CA ASP A 105 3.75 -37.82 -76.82
C ASP A 105 3.80 -38.44 -75.41
N ASP A 106 4.31 -37.72 -74.42
CA ASP A 106 4.31 -38.13 -73.01
C ASP A 106 2.90 -38.12 -72.38
N PHE A 107 1.93 -37.46 -73.02
CA PHE A 107 0.52 -37.46 -72.62
C PHE A 107 -0.22 -38.75 -73.01
N ASP A 108 0.37 -39.60 -73.85
CA ASP A 108 -0.17 -40.94 -74.12
C ASP A 108 0.29 -41.91 -73.02
N THR A 109 -0.59 -42.09 -72.01
CA THR A 109 -0.37 -43.00 -70.88
C THR A 109 -0.06 -44.44 -71.30
N GLU A 110 -0.53 -44.91 -72.46
CA GLU A 110 -0.21 -46.24 -72.98
C GLU A 110 1.23 -46.32 -73.51
N SER A 111 1.71 -45.27 -74.16
CA SER A 111 3.07 -45.23 -74.70
C SER A 111 4.12 -45.17 -73.58
N ALA A 112 3.86 -44.35 -72.55
CA ALA A 112 4.72 -44.24 -71.36
C ALA A 112 4.78 -45.54 -70.57
N THR A 113 3.64 -46.23 -70.38
CA THR A 113 3.61 -47.53 -69.70
C THR A 113 4.32 -48.62 -70.52
N ARG A 114 4.23 -48.61 -71.86
CA ARG A 114 5.03 -49.49 -72.72
C ARG A 114 6.52 -49.22 -72.60
N MET A 115 6.94 -47.95 -72.57
CA MET A 115 8.36 -47.59 -72.42
C MET A 115 8.89 -48.02 -71.05
N ARG A 116 8.16 -47.75 -69.96
CA ARG A 116 8.52 -48.25 -68.62
C ARG A 116 8.65 -49.77 -68.60
N LYS A 117 7.71 -50.50 -69.21
CA LYS A 117 7.81 -51.96 -69.35
C LYS A 117 9.01 -52.41 -70.18
N LYS A 118 9.42 -51.63 -71.18
CA LYS A 118 10.62 -51.90 -71.99
C LYS A 118 11.90 -51.67 -71.19
N MET A 119 12.01 -50.54 -70.48
CA MET A 119 13.16 -50.23 -69.62
C MET A 119 13.28 -51.19 -68.43
N MET A 120 12.17 -51.58 -67.80
CA MET A 120 12.17 -52.55 -66.70
C MET A 120 12.60 -53.96 -67.15
N LYS A 121 12.58 -54.24 -68.45
CA LYS A 121 13.08 -55.50 -69.05
C LYS A 121 14.52 -55.38 -69.56
N GLU A 122 15.13 -54.20 -69.47
CA GLU A 122 16.49 -54.00 -69.95
C GLU A 122 17.48 -54.71 -69.03
N GLU A 123 18.29 -55.60 -69.61
CA GLU A 123 19.12 -56.54 -68.85
C GLU A 123 20.20 -55.81 -68.04
N THR A 124 20.68 -54.68 -68.53
CA THR A 124 21.64 -53.80 -67.84
C THR A 124 21.07 -53.22 -66.54
N LEU A 125 19.79 -52.82 -66.55
CA LEU A 125 19.09 -52.33 -65.37
C LEU A 125 18.87 -53.47 -64.37
N LEU A 126 18.41 -54.62 -64.84
CA LEU A 126 18.18 -55.81 -64.01
C LEU A 126 19.47 -56.33 -63.34
N GLN A 127 20.61 -56.26 -64.02
CA GLN A 127 21.91 -56.64 -63.46
C GLN A 127 22.44 -55.63 -62.43
N ASN A 128 22.23 -54.32 -62.66
CA ASN A 128 22.78 -53.26 -61.81
C ASN A 128 21.88 -52.90 -60.62
N MET A 129 20.56 -53.10 -60.73
CA MET A 129 19.59 -52.75 -59.68
C MET A 129 19.92 -53.41 -58.33
N PRO A 130 20.24 -54.72 -58.24
CA PRO A 130 20.58 -55.36 -56.96
C PRO A 130 21.87 -54.82 -56.33
N ALA A 131 22.79 -54.27 -57.13
CA ALA A 131 24.02 -53.66 -56.63
C ALA A 131 23.76 -52.26 -56.04
N ILE A 132 22.89 -51.47 -56.68
CA ILE A 132 22.46 -50.16 -56.18
C ILE A 132 21.60 -50.33 -54.92
N GLN A 133 20.66 -51.29 -54.94
CA GLN A 133 19.82 -51.61 -53.79
C GLN A 133 20.66 -51.95 -52.56
N ARG A 134 21.67 -52.83 -52.70
CA ARG A 134 22.58 -53.17 -51.58
C ARG A 134 23.34 -51.96 -51.02
N LYS A 135 23.74 -51.00 -51.86
CA LYS A 135 24.39 -49.76 -51.41
C LYS A 135 23.40 -48.85 -50.67
N ALA A 136 22.19 -48.68 -51.20
CA ALA A 136 21.15 -47.88 -50.58
C ALA A 136 20.71 -48.47 -49.22
N GLU A 137 20.48 -49.77 -49.16
CA GLU A 137 20.14 -50.49 -47.91
C GLU A 137 21.21 -50.29 -46.84
N ARG A 138 22.50 -50.34 -47.22
CA ARG A 138 23.60 -50.06 -46.28
C ARG A 138 23.52 -48.64 -45.71
N CYS A 139 23.27 -47.63 -46.55
CA CYS A 139 23.13 -46.24 -46.09
C CYS A 139 21.91 -46.07 -45.18
N CYS A 140 20.77 -46.69 -45.51
CA CYS A 140 19.58 -46.66 -44.66
C CYS A 140 19.84 -47.32 -43.30
N MET A 141 20.43 -48.53 -43.28
CA MET A 141 20.78 -49.21 -42.04
C MET A 141 21.75 -48.40 -41.19
N GLN A 142 22.72 -47.71 -41.80
CA GLN A 142 23.65 -46.85 -41.09
C GLN A 142 22.96 -45.62 -40.48
N SER A 143 22.04 -44.98 -41.22
CA SER A 143 21.24 -43.86 -40.71
C SER A 143 20.29 -44.28 -39.58
N SER A 144 19.80 -45.52 -39.60
CA SER A 144 18.94 -46.06 -38.54
C SER A 144 19.71 -46.58 -37.33
N ALA A 145 21.02 -46.84 -37.45
CA ALA A 145 21.83 -47.40 -36.36
C ALA A 145 22.06 -46.37 -35.25
N ILE A 146 22.35 -45.12 -35.61
CA ILE A 146 22.59 -44.01 -34.67
C ILE A 146 22.07 -42.73 -35.34
N ASN A 147 21.19 -42.00 -34.65
CA ASN A 147 20.74 -40.70 -35.10
C ASN A 147 21.79 -39.63 -34.79
N ILE A 148 22.70 -39.38 -35.73
CA ILE A 148 23.76 -38.36 -35.60
C ILE A 148 23.23 -36.93 -35.55
N TYR A 149 21.93 -36.72 -35.78
CA TYR A 149 21.28 -35.41 -35.75
C TYR A 149 20.48 -35.17 -34.45
N GLU A 150 20.49 -36.11 -33.49
CA GLU A 150 19.82 -35.93 -32.20
C GLU A 150 20.72 -35.14 -31.23
N ASN A 151 20.26 -33.97 -30.81
CA ASN A 151 20.94 -33.15 -29.81
C ASN A 151 20.49 -33.56 -28.40
N TYR A 152 21.31 -34.35 -27.69
CA TYR A 152 20.98 -34.85 -26.35
C TYR A 152 20.97 -33.78 -25.23
N PHE A 153 21.47 -32.58 -25.51
CA PHE A 153 21.61 -31.50 -24.54
C PHE A 153 21.00 -30.18 -25.04
N GLU A 154 19.88 -30.24 -25.76
CA GLU A 154 19.05 -29.05 -25.87
C GLU A 154 18.56 -28.72 -24.45
N PRO A 155 18.91 -27.54 -23.91
CA PRO A 155 18.41 -27.16 -22.59
C PRO A 155 16.88 -27.19 -22.69
N PRO A 156 16.19 -27.84 -21.74
CA PRO A 156 14.74 -27.69 -21.67
C PRO A 156 14.48 -26.18 -21.58
N THR A 157 13.45 -25.69 -22.26
CA THR A 157 12.84 -24.40 -21.91
C THR A 157 12.21 -24.59 -20.53
N TRP A 158 13.03 -24.62 -19.49
CA TRP A 158 12.58 -24.16 -18.19
C TRP A 158 12.26 -22.69 -18.46
N ASP A 159 10.98 -22.33 -18.41
CA ASP A 159 10.66 -20.96 -18.03
C ASP A 159 11.52 -20.71 -16.78
N GLU A 160 12.41 -19.71 -16.81
CA GLU A 160 13.22 -19.39 -15.64
C GLU A 160 12.25 -19.39 -14.45
N PRO A 161 12.44 -20.26 -13.43
CA PRO A 161 11.49 -20.31 -12.34
C PRO A 161 11.39 -18.90 -11.76
N GLU A 162 10.16 -18.43 -11.49
CA GLU A 162 9.90 -17.13 -10.84
C GLU A 162 10.69 -16.95 -9.53
N GLU A 163 11.32 -18.02 -9.02
CA GLU A 163 12.32 -18.05 -7.96
C GLU A 163 13.52 -17.10 -8.16
N TYR A 164 13.74 -16.54 -9.36
CA TYR A 164 14.73 -15.48 -9.61
C TYR A 164 14.14 -14.07 -9.75
N ALA A 165 12.85 -13.87 -9.46
CA ALA A 165 12.29 -12.52 -9.37
C ALA A 165 13.03 -11.75 -8.27
N VAL A 166 13.82 -10.76 -8.66
CA VAL A 166 14.55 -9.89 -7.74
C VAL A 166 13.54 -9.30 -6.76
N ILE A 167 13.76 -9.54 -5.46
CA ILE A 167 12.92 -8.95 -4.41
C ILE A 167 13.25 -7.47 -4.37
N GLU A 168 12.41 -6.68 -5.03
CA GLU A 168 12.53 -5.23 -5.08
C GLU A 168 11.19 -4.54 -4.76
N LEU A 169 11.33 -3.29 -4.33
CA LEU A 169 10.29 -2.27 -4.38
C LEU A 169 10.70 -1.31 -5.49
N ARG A 170 9.80 -1.08 -6.44
CA ARG A 170 10.04 -0.16 -7.56
C ARG A 170 9.18 1.07 -7.38
N LYS A 171 9.82 2.23 -7.20
CA LYS A 171 9.12 3.53 -7.23
C LYS A 171 8.62 3.78 -8.65
N ILE A 172 7.32 3.77 -8.84
CA ILE A 172 6.71 4.02 -10.16
C ILE A 172 6.59 5.53 -10.35
N ASP A 173 5.82 6.15 -9.47
CA ASP A 173 5.29 7.48 -9.71
C ASP A 173 5.25 8.32 -8.44
N LYS A 174 5.21 9.63 -8.63
CA LYS A 174 5.19 10.62 -7.56
C LYS A 174 4.12 11.67 -7.84
N TYR A 175 3.28 11.94 -6.84
CA TYR A 175 2.19 12.90 -6.91
C TYR A 175 2.48 14.01 -5.92
N GLU A 176 2.46 15.25 -6.39
CA GLU A 176 2.87 16.42 -5.60
C GLU A 176 1.71 17.40 -5.44
N ASP A 177 1.69 18.10 -4.31
CA ASP A 177 0.73 19.18 -4.05
C ASP A 177 0.94 20.33 -5.06
N PHE A 178 -0.13 20.80 -5.71
CA PHE A 178 -0.05 21.81 -6.80
C PHE A 178 0.05 23.27 -6.31
N ILE A 179 0.11 23.50 -5.01
CA ILE A 179 0.08 24.85 -4.46
C ILE A 179 1.48 25.45 -4.44
N ASP A 180 1.59 26.70 -4.92
CA ASP A 180 2.81 27.55 -4.91
C ASP A 180 3.18 28.06 -3.49
N ALA A 181 3.03 27.21 -2.47
CA ALA A 181 3.31 27.46 -1.07
C ALA A 181 4.26 26.37 -0.54
N PRO A 182 4.82 26.47 0.68
CA PRO A 182 5.48 25.30 1.26
C PRO A 182 4.54 24.09 1.21
N PRO A 183 5.04 22.91 0.78
CA PRO A 183 4.17 21.79 0.46
C PRO A 183 3.44 21.32 1.71
N ARG A 184 2.11 21.14 1.60
CA ARG A 184 1.28 20.74 2.73
C ARG A 184 1.49 19.25 2.99
N PRO A 185 1.75 18.82 4.24
CA PRO A 185 1.86 17.40 4.57
C PRO A 185 0.60 16.62 4.19
N VAL A 186 0.79 15.41 3.66
CA VAL A 186 -0.31 14.48 3.39
C VAL A 186 -0.79 13.89 4.71
N GLN A 187 -2.04 14.17 5.09
CA GLN A 187 -2.63 13.68 6.33
C GLN A 187 -3.30 12.31 6.19
N SER A 188 -3.85 12.03 5.02
CA SER A 188 -4.64 10.82 4.75
C SER A 188 -4.58 10.49 3.27
N ILE A 189 -4.47 9.20 2.97
CA ILE A 189 -4.65 8.64 1.63
C ILE A 189 -5.84 7.69 1.72
N ALA A 190 -6.67 7.68 0.69
CA ALA A 190 -7.73 6.70 0.49
C ALA A 190 -7.63 6.20 -0.95
N ILE A 191 -7.32 4.93 -1.17
CA ILE A 191 -7.40 4.27 -2.48
C ILE A 191 -8.85 3.83 -2.72
N GLU A 192 -9.31 3.96 -3.96
CA GLU A 192 -10.63 3.53 -4.40
C GLU A 192 -10.80 2.02 -4.12
N PRO A 193 -11.91 1.61 -3.49
CA PRO A 193 -12.19 0.19 -3.26
C PRO A 193 -12.64 -0.40 -4.59
N PHE A 194 -12.09 -1.54 -5.02
CA PHE A 194 -12.31 -2.29 -6.28
C PHE A 194 -11.07 -2.27 -7.18
N ASP A 195 -11.26 -2.17 -8.51
CA ASP A 195 -10.20 -2.23 -9.53
C ASP A 195 -9.87 -0.83 -10.07
N GLY A 196 -10.34 0.22 -9.39
CA GLY A 196 -10.05 1.60 -9.75
C GLY A 196 -8.62 1.97 -9.40
N LEU A 197 -7.91 2.54 -10.37
CA LEU A 197 -6.57 3.10 -10.18
C LEU A 197 -6.62 4.53 -9.66
N GLU A 198 -7.52 4.82 -8.72
CA GLU A 198 -7.75 6.15 -8.18
C GLU A 198 -7.37 6.23 -6.71
N MET A 199 -6.80 7.35 -6.29
CA MET A 199 -6.57 7.65 -4.87
C MET A 199 -6.92 9.09 -4.52
N ALA A 200 -7.63 9.27 -3.42
CA ALA A 200 -7.91 10.54 -2.80
C ALA A 200 -6.85 10.87 -1.74
N ALA A 201 -6.40 12.11 -1.73
CA ALA A 201 -5.34 12.58 -0.84
C ALA A 201 -5.73 13.88 -0.13
N ALA A 202 -5.56 13.88 1.19
CA ALA A 202 -5.85 15.02 2.06
C ALA A 202 -4.56 15.73 2.44
N TYR A 203 -4.50 17.04 2.18
CA TYR A 203 -3.33 17.87 2.41
C TYR A 203 -3.66 18.93 3.46
N SER A 204 -2.93 18.95 4.58
CA SER A 204 -3.10 20.00 5.58
C SER A 204 -1.96 20.08 6.59
N TYR A 205 -1.83 21.23 7.25
CA TYR A 205 -0.91 21.41 8.37
C TYR A 205 -1.62 21.22 9.71
N LEU A 206 -1.22 20.20 10.47
CA LEU A 206 -1.69 20.04 11.85
C LEU A 206 -0.89 20.88 12.86
N THR A 207 0.22 21.51 12.47
CA THR A 207 1.06 22.29 13.41
C THR A 207 0.45 23.67 13.70
N TYR A 208 0.09 23.94 14.96
CA TYR A 208 -0.63 25.15 15.42
C TYR A 208 -0.18 26.47 14.76
N ARG A 209 1.12 26.78 14.69
CA ARG A 209 1.63 28.05 14.08
C ARG A 209 1.64 28.10 12.56
N LYS A 210 1.52 26.95 11.89
CA LYS A 210 1.45 26.89 10.41
C LYS A 210 -0.01 26.95 9.91
N ARG A 211 -1.00 26.84 10.81
CA ARG A 211 -2.43 26.84 10.48
C ARG A 211 -2.93 28.22 10.06
N ASP A 212 -2.37 29.28 10.63
CA ASP A 212 -2.92 30.64 10.57
C ASP A 212 -2.73 31.34 9.21
N PHE A 213 -1.97 30.74 8.29
CA PHE A 213 -1.60 31.34 6.99
C PHE A 213 -2.18 30.60 5.78
N ILE A 214 -3.09 29.65 5.99
CA ILE A 214 -3.56 28.76 4.92
C ILE A 214 -4.87 29.27 4.34
N THR A 215 -4.83 29.68 3.07
CA THR A 215 -6.03 29.88 2.24
C THR A 215 -6.43 28.61 1.50
N ASP A 216 -5.47 27.72 1.23
CA ASP A 216 -5.65 26.63 0.28
C ASP A 216 -6.03 25.32 0.98
N CYS A 217 -7.31 24.98 0.84
CA CYS A 217 -7.90 23.79 1.46
C CYS A 217 -8.06 22.61 0.49
N GLN A 218 -7.64 22.78 -0.77
CA GLN A 218 -7.87 21.82 -1.85
C GLN A 218 -7.32 20.44 -1.51
N CYS A 219 -8.08 19.40 -1.87
CA CYS A 219 -7.64 18.01 -1.84
C CYS A 219 -7.69 17.46 -3.26
N TYR A 220 -6.99 16.37 -3.53
CA TYR A 220 -6.86 15.85 -4.90
C TYR A 220 -7.25 14.38 -4.95
N ILE A 221 -7.94 14.01 -6.03
CA ILE A 221 -8.07 12.64 -6.49
C ILE A 221 -7.10 12.47 -7.65
N TRP A 222 -6.23 11.48 -7.53
CA TRP A 222 -5.19 11.15 -8.50
C TRP A 222 -5.54 9.84 -9.19
N ASN A 223 -5.15 9.72 -10.46
CA ASN A 223 -5.11 8.45 -11.17
C ASN A 223 -3.68 7.90 -11.10
N PHE A 224 -3.49 6.59 -10.98
CA PHE A 224 -2.16 6.00 -10.96
C PHE A 224 -1.42 6.25 -12.27
N GLU A 225 -2.12 6.33 -13.41
CA GLU A 225 -1.50 6.49 -14.73
C GLU A 225 -1.05 7.91 -15.07
N ASP A 226 -1.68 8.94 -14.50
CA ASP A 226 -1.40 10.35 -14.81
C ASP A 226 -1.00 11.11 -13.55
N THR A 227 0.29 11.41 -13.45
CA THR A 227 0.89 12.18 -12.35
C THR A 227 0.88 13.68 -12.60
N THR A 228 0.63 14.12 -13.83
CA THR A 228 0.83 15.52 -14.25
C THR A 228 -0.27 16.45 -13.75
N LYS A 229 -1.47 15.90 -13.56
CA LYS A 229 -2.66 16.63 -13.10
C LYS A 229 -3.52 15.73 -12.23
N PRO A 230 -4.26 16.28 -11.27
CA PRO A 230 -5.21 15.48 -10.52
C PRO A 230 -6.41 15.17 -11.42
N LEU A 231 -6.99 13.98 -11.26
CA LEU A 231 -8.24 13.61 -11.91
C LEU A 231 -9.37 14.56 -11.49
N MET A 232 -9.41 14.90 -10.19
CA MET A 232 -10.37 15.84 -9.63
C MET A 232 -9.75 16.64 -8.48
N THR A 233 -10.04 17.93 -8.43
CA THR A 233 -9.71 18.80 -7.30
C THR A 233 -10.95 19.00 -6.44
N LEU A 234 -10.89 18.55 -5.19
CA LEU A 234 -11.94 18.76 -4.21
C LEU A 234 -11.72 20.10 -3.50
N GLU A 235 -12.80 20.86 -3.32
CA GLU A 235 -12.76 22.22 -2.77
C GLU A 235 -13.54 22.27 -1.44
N PRO A 236 -12.96 21.79 -0.33
CA PRO A 236 -13.54 21.97 0.98
C PRO A 236 -13.37 23.41 1.47
N THR A 237 -14.26 23.84 2.35
CA THR A 237 -14.21 25.15 3.01
C THR A 237 -13.12 25.24 4.09
N VAL A 238 -12.65 24.09 4.58
CA VAL A 238 -11.71 23.94 5.70
C VAL A 238 -10.74 22.81 5.36
N PRO A 239 -9.46 22.85 5.80
CA PRO A 239 -8.51 21.79 5.51
C PRO A 239 -8.98 20.42 6.04
N VAL A 240 -8.77 19.39 5.22
CA VAL A 240 -9.20 18.02 5.51
C VAL A 240 -8.06 17.26 6.22
N THR A 241 -8.42 16.47 7.23
CA THR A 241 -7.48 15.66 8.01
C THR A 241 -7.61 14.16 7.75
N ARG A 242 -8.79 13.71 7.33
CA ARG A 242 -9.10 12.30 7.01
C ARG A 242 -9.93 12.22 5.75
N LEU A 243 -9.64 11.24 4.91
CA LEU A 243 -10.42 10.90 3.73
C LEU A 243 -10.63 9.39 3.69
N ASN A 244 -11.82 8.96 3.28
CA ASN A 244 -12.12 7.54 3.11
C ASN A 244 -13.23 7.31 2.07
N TYR A 245 -12.94 6.48 1.06
CA TYR A 245 -13.93 6.07 0.07
C TYR A 245 -14.98 5.16 0.68
N ASN A 246 -16.20 5.26 0.20
CA ASN A 246 -17.25 4.35 0.61
C ASN A 246 -17.07 2.99 -0.08
N PRO A 247 -16.92 1.88 0.69
CA PRO A 247 -16.66 0.55 0.13
C PRO A 247 -17.82 -0.04 -0.67
N LYS A 248 -19.03 0.52 -0.56
CA LYS A 248 -20.20 0.11 -1.37
C LYS A 248 -20.49 1.04 -2.52
N LEU A 249 -20.21 2.34 -2.34
CA LEU A 249 -20.55 3.39 -3.28
C LEU A 249 -19.31 4.26 -3.51
N PRO A 250 -18.34 3.85 -4.34
CA PRO A 250 -17.06 4.55 -4.50
C PRO A 250 -17.19 6.03 -4.92
N GLN A 251 -18.34 6.40 -5.48
CA GLN A 251 -18.71 7.77 -5.81
C GLN A 251 -18.88 8.68 -4.59
N MET A 252 -18.91 8.12 -3.38
CA MET A 252 -19.00 8.86 -2.14
C MET A 252 -17.69 8.83 -1.37
N LEU A 253 -17.23 10.02 -0.97
CA LEU A 253 -16.01 10.20 -0.19
C LEU A 253 -16.35 10.85 1.15
N LEU A 254 -15.90 10.28 2.27
CA LEU A 254 -16.07 10.85 3.61
C LEU A 254 -14.83 11.67 3.97
N GLY A 255 -15.03 12.84 4.56
CA GLY A 255 -13.98 13.73 5.02
C GLY A 255 -14.11 14.12 6.49
N GLY A 256 -12.98 14.21 7.18
CA GLY A 256 -12.86 14.89 8.47
C GLY A 256 -12.20 16.25 8.31
N LEU A 257 -12.75 17.29 8.90
CA LEU A 257 -12.27 18.67 8.78
C LEU A 257 -11.48 19.09 10.02
N MET A 258 -10.59 20.08 9.83
CA MET A 258 -9.81 20.67 10.92
C MET A 258 -10.69 21.31 12.01
N THR A 259 -11.93 21.69 11.71
CA THR A 259 -12.88 22.25 12.70
C THR A 259 -13.48 21.21 13.64
N GLY A 260 -13.26 19.91 13.40
CA GLY A 260 -13.94 18.82 14.09
C GLY A 260 -15.18 18.30 13.35
N GLN A 261 -15.71 19.05 12.39
CA GLN A 261 -16.84 18.59 11.58
C GLN A 261 -16.44 17.46 10.63
N LEU A 262 -17.43 16.63 10.27
CA LEU A 262 -17.35 15.70 9.17
C LEU A 262 -18.04 16.29 7.95
N CYS A 263 -17.58 15.93 6.76
CA CYS A 263 -18.22 16.26 5.49
C CYS A 263 -18.22 15.04 4.57
N TYR A 264 -18.99 15.08 3.49
CA TYR A 264 -18.86 14.08 2.44
C TYR A 264 -19.04 14.71 1.07
N TRP A 265 -18.51 14.05 0.04
CA TRP A 265 -18.67 14.41 -1.36
C TRP A 265 -19.47 13.32 -2.08
N ASP A 266 -20.30 13.73 -3.04
CA ASP A 266 -20.74 12.87 -4.14
C ASP A 266 -19.97 13.32 -5.39
N LEU A 267 -18.99 12.52 -5.79
CA LEU A 267 -18.02 12.84 -6.84
C LEU A 267 -18.68 13.03 -8.22
N ARG A 268 -19.92 12.58 -8.39
CA ARG A 268 -20.69 12.77 -9.63
C ARG A 268 -21.37 14.13 -9.70
N ALA A 269 -21.57 14.78 -8.55
CA ALA A 269 -22.39 15.97 -8.43
C ALA A 269 -21.55 17.26 -8.46
N SER A 270 -20.57 17.37 -7.56
CA SER A 270 -19.72 18.57 -7.47
C SER A 270 -18.40 18.29 -6.74
N THR A 271 -17.45 19.20 -6.92
CA THR A 271 -16.14 19.22 -6.24
C THR A 271 -16.23 19.75 -4.80
N THR A 272 -17.30 20.46 -4.46
CA THR A 272 -17.57 20.97 -3.11
C THR A 272 -18.28 19.90 -2.27
N PRO A 273 -18.11 19.89 -0.93
CA PRO A 273 -18.81 18.93 -0.08
C PRO A 273 -20.33 19.03 -0.22
N ALA A 274 -21.00 17.88 -0.28
CA ALA A 274 -22.46 17.78 -0.43
C ALA A 274 -23.20 18.17 0.85
N ALA A 275 -22.67 17.79 2.02
CA ALA A 275 -23.13 18.29 3.32
C ALA A 275 -22.06 18.18 4.41
N PHE A 276 -22.35 18.81 5.54
CA PHE A 276 -21.51 18.83 6.74
C PHE A 276 -22.30 18.34 7.95
N SER A 277 -21.60 17.74 8.92
CA SER A 277 -22.18 17.46 10.23
C SER A 277 -22.42 18.75 11.02
N GLY A 278 -23.36 18.73 11.97
CA GLY A 278 -23.64 19.90 12.81
C GLY A 278 -22.41 20.34 13.62
N LEU A 279 -22.09 21.64 13.60
CA LEU A 279 -20.88 22.20 14.23
C LEU A 279 -20.85 21.98 15.75
N HIS A 280 -22.00 22.06 16.42
CA HIS A 280 -22.10 21.92 17.88
C HIS A 280 -22.45 20.51 18.35
N THR A 281 -22.79 19.62 17.42
CA THR A 281 -23.22 18.24 17.69
C THR A 281 -22.12 17.21 17.37
N THR A 282 -20.95 17.69 16.96
CA THR A 282 -19.79 16.89 16.55
C THR A 282 -18.57 17.13 17.44
N PHE A 283 -17.39 16.72 16.97
CA PHE A 283 -16.12 16.81 17.69
C PHE A 283 -15.63 18.25 17.88
N ARG A 284 -14.82 18.47 18.92
CA ARG A 284 -14.16 19.76 19.20
C ARG A 284 -12.74 19.83 18.64
N GLU A 285 -12.13 18.67 18.42
CA GLU A 285 -10.80 18.51 17.83
C GLU A 285 -10.91 17.82 16.46
N PRO A 286 -9.93 18.02 15.55
CA PRO A 286 -9.94 17.39 14.25
C PRO A 286 -10.07 15.85 14.36
N PRO A 287 -10.90 15.21 13.52
CA PRO A 287 -11.09 13.76 13.59
C PRO A 287 -9.77 13.01 13.40
N SER A 288 -9.48 12.10 14.33
CA SER A 288 -8.33 11.19 14.26
C SER A 288 -8.61 9.95 13.40
N GLY A 289 -9.89 9.65 13.14
CA GLY A 289 -10.34 8.60 12.23
C GLY A 289 -11.77 8.85 11.76
N ALA A 290 -12.09 8.47 10.52
CA ALA A 290 -13.42 8.57 9.94
C ALA A 290 -13.59 7.43 8.93
N LEU A 291 -14.56 6.54 9.17
CA LEU A 291 -14.76 5.31 8.39
C LEU A 291 -16.24 5.10 8.08
N TRP A 292 -16.51 4.43 6.97
CA TRP A 292 -17.84 3.94 6.63
C TRP A 292 -18.18 2.67 7.41
N VAL A 293 -19.43 2.55 7.85
CA VAL A 293 -19.95 1.32 8.46
C VAL A 293 -20.60 0.48 7.38
N HIS A 294 -20.38 -0.84 7.42
CA HIS A 294 -21.04 -1.76 6.51
C HIS A 294 -22.53 -1.93 6.87
N SER A 295 -23.35 -0.94 6.50
CA SER A 295 -24.80 -0.97 6.68
C SER A 295 -25.51 -1.47 5.42
N LYS A 296 -26.79 -1.86 5.53
CA LYS A 296 -27.58 -2.28 4.35
C LYS A 296 -27.76 -1.14 3.35
N THR A 297 -27.88 0.08 3.85
CA THR A 297 -28.11 1.29 3.05
C THR A 297 -26.82 1.84 2.46
N GLY A 298 -25.66 1.62 3.10
CA GLY A 298 -24.37 2.11 2.66
C GLY A 298 -24.10 3.59 2.96
N PHE A 299 -24.94 4.25 3.77
CA PHE A 299 -24.82 5.68 4.11
C PHE A 299 -24.40 5.94 5.57
N ASP A 300 -24.11 4.88 6.32
CA ASP A 300 -23.75 5.00 7.73
C ASP A 300 -22.23 5.19 7.85
N CYS A 301 -21.80 6.13 8.67
CA CYS A 301 -20.39 6.34 8.96
C CYS A 301 -20.19 6.61 10.45
N PHE A 302 -18.94 6.55 10.88
CA PHE A 302 -18.57 6.91 12.23
C PHE A 302 -17.13 7.40 12.28
N ALA A 303 -16.85 8.20 13.30
CA ALA A 303 -15.57 8.86 13.44
C ALA A 303 -15.17 8.96 14.91
N THR A 304 -13.90 9.27 15.11
CA THR A 304 -13.27 9.46 16.41
C THR A 304 -12.41 10.71 16.40
N SER A 305 -12.16 11.27 17.58
CA SER A 305 -11.30 12.44 17.73
C SER A 305 -10.42 12.33 18.99
N PRO A 306 -9.30 13.06 19.07
CA PRO A 306 -8.49 13.17 20.28
C PRO A 306 -9.24 13.70 21.51
N ASP A 307 -10.42 14.30 21.33
CA ASP A 307 -11.31 14.70 22.44
C ASP A 307 -11.96 13.52 23.19
N GLY A 308 -11.74 12.29 22.72
CA GLY A 308 -12.21 11.06 23.36
C GLY A 308 -13.68 10.75 23.09
N GLN A 309 -14.25 11.30 22.03
CA GLN A 309 -15.58 10.95 21.54
C GLN A 309 -15.52 9.96 20.37
N VAL A 310 -16.56 9.12 20.27
CA VAL A 310 -16.87 8.28 19.10
C VAL A 310 -18.30 8.57 18.69
N ILE A 311 -18.53 8.99 17.46
CA ILE A 311 -19.85 9.44 17.00
C ILE A 311 -20.23 8.74 15.70
N TRP A 312 -21.49 8.27 15.63
CA TRP A 312 -22.08 7.62 14.46
C TRP A 312 -23.06 8.57 13.77
N TYR A 313 -23.04 8.59 12.44
CA TYR A 313 -23.89 9.41 11.59
C TYR A 313 -24.54 8.58 10.48
N ASP A 314 -25.70 9.03 10.02
CA ASP A 314 -26.26 8.69 8.71
C ASP A 314 -26.07 9.93 7.85
N VAL A 315 -25.32 9.78 6.76
CA VAL A 315 -24.94 10.89 5.89
C VAL A 315 -26.16 11.57 5.23
N ARG A 316 -27.30 10.87 5.13
CA ARG A 316 -28.57 11.44 4.64
C ARG A 316 -29.20 12.44 5.62
N TYR A 317 -28.85 12.34 6.90
CA TYR A 317 -29.37 13.18 7.99
C TYR A 317 -28.20 13.73 8.82
N PHE A 318 -27.22 14.32 8.15
CA PHE A 318 -25.89 14.55 8.74
C PHE A 318 -25.83 15.56 9.90
N ASP A 319 -26.83 16.43 10.02
CA ASP A 319 -26.90 17.48 11.05
C ASP A 319 -26.90 16.91 12.49
N LYS A 320 -27.51 15.73 12.69
CA LYS A 320 -27.65 15.11 14.01
C LYS A 320 -26.97 13.74 14.06
N PRO A 321 -26.18 13.45 15.12
CA PRO A 321 -25.61 12.13 15.31
C PRO A 321 -26.69 11.10 15.64
N ILE A 322 -26.51 9.87 15.14
CA ILE A 322 -27.34 8.72 15.51
C ILE A 322 -27.03 8.33 16.96
N GLU A 323 -25.74 8.28 17.30
CA GLU A 323 -25.24 7.83 18.59
C GLU A 323 -23.92 8.58 18.87
N SER A 324 -23.70 8.95 20.12
CA SER A 324 -22.45 9.55 20.60
C SER A 324 -22.00 8.81 21.84
N LEU A 325 -20.72 8.46 21.88
CA LEU A 325 -20.07 7.73 22.96
C LEU A 325 -18.87 8.54 23.46
N ILE A 326 -18.84 8.79 24.76
CA ILE A 326 -17.78 9.53 25.44
C ILE A 326 -16.93 8.52 26.24
N LEU A 327 -15.61 8.52 26.02
CA LEU A 327 -14.68 7.58 26.64
C LEU A 327 -14.23 8.03 28.05
N ASP A 328 -15.19 8.19 28.95
CA ASP A 328 -14.95 8.47 30.37
C ASP A 328 -15.05 7.16 31.18
N PHE A 329 -13.90 6.53 31.45
CA PHE A 329 -13.85 5.29 32.22
C PHE A 329 -14.03 5.49 33.73
N HIS A 330 -14.02 6.74 34.22
CA HIS A 330 -14.20 7.08 35.62
C HIS A 330 -15.69 7.28 35.97
N ALA A 331 -16.51 7.66 34.99
CA ALA A 331 -17.95 7.76 35.10
C ALA A 331 -18.62 6.38 35.18
N LYS A 332 -18.72 5.82 36.40
CA LYS A 332 -19.52 4.60 36.65
C LYS A 332 -21.02 4.92 36.64
N ASP A 333 -21.46 5.71 37.63
CA ASP A 333 -22.88 6.05 37.86
C ASP A 333 -23.20 7.53 37.59
N GLN A 334 -22.20 8.31 37.18
CA GLN A 334 -22.34 9.72 36.82
C GLN A 334 -22.44 9.87 35.30
N ALA A 335 -23.03 10.97 34.84
CA ALA A 335 -23.03 11.29 33.42
C ALA A 335 -21.57 11.45 32.93
N PRO A 336 -21.19 10.84 31.80
CA PRO A 336 -19.83 10.90 31.30
C PRO A 336 -19.43 12.35 30.98
N SER A 337 -18.25 12.76 31.43
CA SER A 337 -17.75 14.13 31.26
C SER A 337 -16.64 14.19 30.24
N LEU A 338 -16.68 15.20 29.38
CA LEU A 338 -15.61 15.47 28.41
C LEU A 338 -14.27 15.86 29.05
N ALA A 339 -14.26 16.24 30.33
CA ALA A 339 -13.03 16.62 31.01
C ALA A 339 -12.15 15.43 31.42
N ASN A 340 -12.76 14.25 31.58
CA ASN A 340 -12.10 13.03 32.05
C ASN A 340 -11.93 12.00 30.92
N THR A 341 -12.08 12.41 29.67
CA THR A 341 -12.00 11.50 28.54
C THR A 341 -10.57 11.07 28.25
N VAL A 342 -10.45 9.88 27.67
CA VAL A 342 -9.20 9.40 27.10
C VAL A 342 -9.22 9.63 25.59
N GLY A 343 -8.24 10.37 25.08
CA GLY A 343 -8.15 10.71 23.66
C GLY A 343 -7.92 9.51 22.75
N VAL A 344 -8.57 9.52 21.58
CA VAL A 344 -8.46 8.48 20.55
C VAL A 344 -7.54 8.95 19.43
N SER A 345 -6.50 8.16 19.15
CA SER A 345 -5.48 8.48 18.14
C SER A 345 -5.71 7.79 16.80
N THR A 346 -6.34 6.61 16.78
CA THR A 346 -6.66 5.88 15.54
C THR A 346 -7.93 5.06 15.70
N LEU A 347 -8.63 4.86 14.58
CA LEU A 347 -9.85 4.08 14.49
C LEU A 347 -9.67 2.95 13.48
N GLU A 348 -10.17 1.77 13.81
CA GLU A 348 -10.24 0.63 12.90
C GLU A 348 -11.63 0.00 12.94
N PHE A 349 -12.05 -0.50 11.76
CA PHE A 349 -13.30 -1.20 11.57
C PHE A 349 -13.15 -2.31 10.55
N GLU A 350 -13.65 -3.49 10.90
CA GLU A 350 -13.62 -4.68 10.05
C GLU A 350 -15.05 -5.00 9.56
N PRO A 351 -15.33 -4.95 8.24
CA PRO A 351 -16.68 -5.05 7.69
C PRO A 351 -17.42 -6.35 8.00
N THR A 352 -16.71 -7.46 8.23
CA THR A 352 -17.30 -8.78 8.48
C THR A 352 -18.12 -8.83 9.78
N ILE A 353 -17.80 -8.00 10.78
CA ILE A 353 -18.53 -7.92 12.05
C ILE A 353 -18.95 -6.47 12.32
N PRO A 354 -20.11 -6.02 11.80
CA PRO A 354 -20.43 -4.59 11.70
C PRO A 354 -20.68 -3.87 13.03
N THR A 355 -20.74 -4.61 14.14
CA THR A 355 -20.88 -4.03 15.47
C THR A 355 -19.56 -3.92 16.21
N ARG A 356 -18.51 -4.59 15.76
CA ARG A 356 -17.19 -4.57 16.41
C ARG A 356 -16.30 -3.54 15.74
N PHE A 357 -15.53 -2.83 16.54
CA PHE A 357 -14.56 -1.84 16.10
C PHE A 357 -13.40 -1.78 17.10
N MET A 358 -12.29 -1.16 16.73
CA MET A 358 -11.19 -0.94 17.65
C MET A 358 -10.75 0.52 17.67
N LEU A 359 -10.27 0.93 18.83
CA LEU A 359 -9.75 2.27 19.09
C LEU A 359 -8.32 2.15 19.59
N GLY A 360 -7.40 2.85 18.95
CA GLY A 360 -6.09 3.14 19.53
C GLY A 360 -6.15 4.45 20.30
N LEU A 361 -5.64 4.46 21.53
CA LEU A 361 -5.66 5.63 22.40
C LEU A 361 -4.32 6.36 22.39
N GLU A 362 -4.34 7.64 22.76
CA GLU A 362 -3.14 8.45 22.95
C GLU A 362 -2.26 7.96 24.11
N THR A 363 -2.87 7.25 25.07
CA THR A 363 -2.18 6.61 26.20
C THR A 363 -1.41 5.34 25.81
N GLY A 364 -1.56 4.88 24.56
CA GLY A 364 -0.91 3.67 24.05
C GLY A 364 -1.66 2.37 24.35
N ASN A 365 -2.90 2.48 24.83
CA ASN A 365 -3.84 1.36 24.97
C ASN A 365 -4.65 1.15 23.69
N VAL A 366 -5.06 -0.09 23.44
CA VAL A 366 -6.03 -0.45 22.41
C VAL A 366 -7.30 -0.95 23.08
N LEU A 367 -8.46 -0.47 22.62
CA LEU A 367 -9.77 -0.91 23.06
C LEU A 367 -10.49 -1.64 21.93
N ILE A 368 -11.08 -2.79 22.24
CA ILE A 368 -11.98 -3.49 21.33
C ILE A 368 -13.40 -3.24 21.82
N GLY A 369 -14.19 -2.59 20.97
CA GLY A 369 -15.55 -2.13 21.25
C GLY A 369 -16.62 -2.92 20.50
N ASN A 370 -17.82 -3.00 21.09
CA ASN A 370 -19.04 -3.48 20.46
C ASN A 370 -20.13 -2.42 20.57
N ARG A 371 -20.59 -1.89 19.44
CA ARG A 371 -21.61 -0.84 19.36
C ARG A 371 -22.90 -1.21 20.10
N LYS A 372 -23.29 -2.49 20.13
CA LYS A 372 -24.55 -2.95 20.76
C LYS A 372 -24.54 -2.96 22.29
N GLY A 373 -23.39 -2.76 22.95
CA GLY A 373 -23.34 -2.67 24.42
C GLY A 373 -24.12 -1.46 24.92
N LYS A 374 -24.79 -1.56 26.09
CA LYS A 374 -25.58 -0.45 26.65
C LYS A 374 -24.72 0.46 27.52
N THR A 375 -23.86 -0.12 28.34
CA THR A 375 -22.93 0.61 29.21
C THR A 375 -21.53 0.67 28.61
N LEU A 376 -20.69 1.60 29.05
CA LEU A 376 -19.30 1.70 28.58
C LEU A 376 -18.50 0.41 28.87
N GLN A 377 -18.73 -0.21 30.03
CA GLN A 377 -18.08 -1.47 30.43
C GLN A 377 -18.58 -2.68 29.64
N GLU A 378 -19.82 -2.65 29.15
CA GLU A 378 -20.33 -3.67 28.22
C GLU A 378 -19.86 -3.43 26.78
N LYS A 379 -19.70 -2.16 26.39
CA LYS A 379 -19.22 -1.78 25.05
C LYS A 379 -17.75 -2.15 24.88
N PHE A 380 -16.90 -1.93 25.88
CA PHE A 380 -15.46 -2.17 25.77
C PHE A 380 -14.97 -3.34 26.61
N SER A 381 -14.16 -4.17 25.99
CA SER A 381 -13.36 -5.17 26.70
C SER A 381 -12.18 -4.52 27.45
N GLN A 382 -11.50 -5.31 28.28
CA GLN A 382 -10.27 -4.88 28.97
C GLN A 382 -9.26 -4.30 27.95
N PRO A 383 -8.63 -3.15 28.23
CA PRO A 383 -7.66 -2.53 27.33
C PRO A 383 -6.41 -3.40 27.16
N TYR A 384 -5.87 -3.40 25.94
CA TYR A 384 -4.56 -3.97 25.62
C TYR A 384 -3.52 -2.87 25.71
N TYR A 385 -2.58 -2.98 26.64
CA TYR A 385 -1.47 -2.02 26.73
C TYR A 385 -0.43 -2.34 25.66
N ALA A 386 -0.30 -1.48 24.65
CA ALA A 386 0.63 -1.69 23.56
C ALA A 386 1.95 -0.97 23.78
N PHE A 387 1.92 0.35 24.01
CA PHE A 387 3.12 1.17 24.07
C PHE A 387 3.02 2.25 25.16
N PRO A 388 4.13 2.79 25.65
CA PRO A 388 4.16 4.05 26.39
C PRO A 388 4.10 5.26 25.42
N ALA A 389 3.29 5.18 24.36
CA ALA A 389 3.17 6.20 23.31
C ALA A 389 1.83 6.06 22.57
N PRO A 390 1.32 7.11 21.91
CA PRO A 390 0.08 7.03 21.14
C PRO A 390 0.10 5.91 20.09
N VAL A 391 -1.00 5.18 19.99
CA VAL A 391 -1.18 4.18 18.92
C VAL A 391 -1.41 4.93 17.60
N LYS A 392 -0.54 4.72 16.61
CA LYS A 392 -0.57 5.44 15.33
C LYS A 392 -1.27 4.69 14.22
N SER A 393 -1.16 3.36 14.19
CA SER A 393 -1.93 2.52 13.28
C SER A 393 -2.44 1.28 14.00
N LEU A 394 -3.59 0.80 13.55
CA LEU A 394 -4.25 -0.38 14.06
C LEU A 394 -4.98 -1.07 12.90
N VAL A 395 -4.62 -2.31 12.57
CA VAL A 395 -5.18 -3.03 11.42
C VAL A 395 -5.28 -4.53 11.73
N ARG A 396 -6.46 -5.14 11.50
CA ARG A 396 -6.63 -6.60 11.61
C ARG A 396 -5.89 -7.34 10.51
N ASN A 397 -5.42 -8.55 10.82
CA ASN A 397 -4.90 -9.44 9.81
C ASN A 397 -6.07 -9.94 8.93
N PRO A 398 -6.00 -9.84 7.59
CA PRO A 398 -7.16 -10.15 6.74
C PRO A 398 -7.58 -11.63 6.76
N SER A 399 -6.67 -12.56 7.06
CA SER A 399 -7.02 -13.99 7.18
C SER A 399 -7.52 -14.36 8.58
N ASN A 400 -6.98 -13.73 9.62
CA ASN A 400 -7.28 -14.05 11.01
C ASN A 400 -7.64 -12.78 11.77
N LEU A 401 -8.93 -12.46 11.75
CA LEU A 401 -9.49 -11.24 12.34
C LEU A 401 -9.34 -11.14 13.87
N LYS A 402 -8.96 -12.22 14.54
CA LYS A 402 -8.59 -12.19 15.97
C LYS A 402 -7.21 -11.59 16.19
N CYS A 403 -6.36 -11.58 15.16
CA CYS A 403 -5.03 -11.01 15.24
C CYS A 403 -5.02 -9.61 14.63
N PHE A 404 -4.32 -8.67 15.26
CA PHE A 404 -4.22 -7.31 14.76
C PHE A 404 -2.82 -6.74 14.97
N LEU A 405 -2.36 -5.97 13.99
CA LEU A 405 -1.15 -5.18 14.01
C LEU A 405 -1.44 -3.85 14.71
N CYS A 406 -0.55 -3.47 15.62
CA CYS A 406 -0.58 -2.22 16.35
C CYS A 406 0.79 -1.55 16.22
N VAL A 407 0.82 -0.30 15.78
CA VAL A 407 2.05 0.47 15.51
C VAL A 407 2.06 1.70 16.40
N GLY A 408 3.15 1.97 17.10
CA GLY A 408 3.28 3.17 17.94
C GLY A 408 4.67 3.35 18.54
N GLY A 409 5.10 4.60 18.71
CA GLY A 409 6.43 4.89 19.23
C GLY A 409 7.53 4.27 18.36
N TYR A 410 8.44 3.52 18.97
CA TYR A 410 9.61 2.92 18.30
C TYR A 410 9.41 1.45 17.90
N GLN A 411 8.21 0.89 18.06
CA GLN A 411 7.96 -0.54 17.85
C GLN A 411 6.59 -0.78 17.23
N PHE A 412 6.41 -1.97 16.66
CA PHE A 412 5.09 -2.50 16.37
C PHE A 412 4.90 -3.84 17.09
N LYS A 413 3.64 -4.19 17.32
CA LYS A 413 3.21 -5.40 18.03
C LYS A 413 2.04 -6.03 17.30
N ILE A 414 2.00 -7.36 17.28
CA ILE A 414 0.84 -8.11 16.82
C ILE A 414 0.21 -8.77 18.04
N PHE A 415 -1.06 -8.48 18.25
CA PHE A 415 -1.87 -9.02 19.33
C PHE A 415 -2.79 -10.10 18.80
N ALA A 416 -3.19 -11.00 19.69
CA ALA A 416 -4.32 -11.90 19.48
C ALA A 416 -5.41 -11.54 20.50
N GLU A 417 -6.65 -11.36 20.07
CA GLU A 417 -7.79 -10.97 20.92
C GLU A 417 -8.03 -11.97 22.08
N ASP A 418 -7.63 -13.23 21.91
CA ASP A 418 -7.74 -14.24 22.94
C ASP A 418 -6.66 -14.10 24.06
N CYS A 419 -5.62 -13.26 23.86
CA CYS A 419 -4.49 -13.03 24.77
C CYS A 419 -4.48 -11.57 25.25
N LYS A 420 -4.97 -11.32 26.46
CA LYS A 420 -5.22 -9.94 26.96
C LYS A 420 -4.04 -9.28 27.65
N GLU A 421 -3.13 -10.07 28.24
CA GLU A 421 -2.01 -9.53 29.02
C GLU A 421 -0.71 -9.45 28.21
N SER A 422 -0.71 -9.96 26.98
CA SER A 422 0.49 -10.10 26.16
C SER A 422 0.21 -9.95 24.66
N TYR A 423 1.26 -10.02 23.86
CA TYR A 423 1.27 -9.95 22.40
C TYR A 423 1.94 -11.19 21.83
N ILE A 424 1.54 -11.61 20.63
CA ILE A 424 2.08 -12.81 19.99
C ILE A 424 3.38 -12.55 19.23
N PHE A 425 3.58 -11.31 18.79
CA PHE A 425 4.78 -10.88 18.08
C PHE A 425 5.07 -9.39 18.34
N TRP A 426 6.35 -9.01 18.31
CA TRP A 426 6.79 -7.62 18.43
C TRP A 426 8.12 -7.40 17.72
N SER A 427 8.33 -6.17 17.25
CA SER A 427 9.58 -5.76 16.63
C SER A 427 10.64 -5.37 17.66
N GLN A 428 11.90 -5.40 17.23
CA GLN A 428 12.95 -4.66 17.95
C GLN A 428 12.65 -3.14 17.91
N SER A 429 13.24 -2.40 18.85
CA SER A 429 13.12 -0.94 18.84
C SER A 429 13.84 -0.35 17.63
N HIS A 430 13.11 0.41 16.82
CA HIS A 430 13.66 1.14 15.69
C HIS A 430 14.38 2.41 16.15
N ASN A 431 15.24 2.96 15.30
CA ASN A 431 15.98 4.21 15.57
C ASN A 431 15.11 5.48 15.47
N CYS A 432 13.89 5.35 14.97
CA CYS A 432 12.94 6.43 14.80
C CYS A 432 11.52 5.96 15.13
N TRP A 433 10.58 6.91 15.20
CA TRP A 433 9.18 6.56 15.37
C TRP A 433 8.59 5.90 14.13
N LEU A 434 7.76 4.89 14.35
CA LEU A 434 6.88 4.31 13.35
C LEU A 434 5.61 5.16 13.24
N THR A 435 5.12 5.37 12.03
CA THR A 435 4.05 6.34 11.75
C THR A 435 2.76 5.71 11.27
N ALA A 436 2.82 4.66 10.45
CA ALA A 436 1.67 3.88 10.05
C ALA A 436 2.08 2.45 9.72
N GLY A 437 1.08 1.58 9.57
CA GLY A 437 1.30 0.22 9.09
C GLY A 437 0.01 -0.44 8.66
N THR A 438 0.11 -1.33 7.67
CA THR A 438 -1.03 -2.01 7.05
C THR A 438 -0.63 -3.39 6.55
N TRP A 439 -1.58 -4.32 6.56
CA TRP A 439 -1.39 -5.65 5.97
C TRP A 439 -1.53 -5.60 4.45
N SER A 440 -0.89 -6.55 3.77
CA SER A 440 -1.21 -6.86 2.37
C SER A 440 -2.60 -7.53 2.30
N PRO A 441 -3.51 -7.07 1.41
CA PRO A 441 -4.84 -7.65 1.27
C PRO A 441 -4.80 -9.02 0.56
N THR A 442 -3.77 -9.32 -0.23
CA THR A 442 -3.65 -10.59 -0.97
C THR A 442 -2.78 -11.60 -0.24
N LYS A 443 -1.62 -11.18 0.28
CA LYS A 443 -0.66 -12.05 0.98
C LYS A 443 -0.64 -11.77 2.48
N HIS A 444 -1.46 -12.51 3.23
CA HIS A 444 -1.75 -12.23 4.64
C HIS A 444 -0.58 -12.44 5.64
N SER A 445 0.60 -12.89 5.19
CA SER A 445 1.83 -12.90 6.01
C SER A 445 2.62 -11.60 5.92
N VAL A 446 2.32 -10.77 4.90
CA VAL A 446 3.06 -9.55 4.59
C VAL A 446 2.35 -8.33 5.17
N PHE A 447 3.13 -7.43 5.76
CA PHE A 447 2.67 -6.11 6.18
C PHE A 447 3.77 -5.07 5.98
N TYR A 448 3.34 -3.82 5.95
CA TYR A 448 4.15 -2.67 5.62
C TYR A 448 4.17 -1.68 6.77
N ILE A 449 5.31 -1.03 6.99
CA ILE A 449 5.51 -0.04 8.05
C ILE A 449 6.14 1.23 7.47
N THR A 450 5.56 2.38 7.76
CA THR A 450 6.17 3.69 7.45
C THR A 450 6.89 4.27 8.66
N ARG A 451 8.01 4.94 8.41
CA ARG A 451 8.87 5.50 9.45
C ARG A 451 9.05 7.01 9.35
N LYS A 452 9.36 7.62 10.48
CA LYS A 452 9.58 9.07 10.60
C LYS A 452 10.89 9.53 9.95
N ASP A 453 11.83 8.65 9.69
CA ASP A 453 13.07 8.95 8.94
C ASP A 453 12.91 8.80 7.43
N GLY A 454 11.70 8.49 6.93
CA GLY A 454 11.44 8.41 5.49
C GLY A 454 11.54 7.02 4.89
N TYR A 455 11.89 6.02 5.71
CA TYR A 455 12.00 4.62 5.31
C TYR A 455 10.65 3.91 5.32
N PHE A 456 10.51 2.97 4.38
CA PHE A 456 9.38 2.07 4.23
C PHE A 456 9.89 0.62 4.37
N ASP A 457 9.37 -0.08 5.37
CA ASP A 457 9.80 -1.44 5.70
C ASP A 457 8.74 -2.45 5.26
N VAL A 458 9.16 -3.49 4.55
CA VAL A 458 8.35 -4.65 4.16
C VAL A 458 8.69 -5.83 5.06
N TRP A 459 7.68 -6.39 5.71
CA TRP A 459 7.82 -7.55 6.59
C TRP A 459 7.04 -8.72 6.03
N ASP A 460 7.61 -9.93 6.09
CA ASP A 460 6.91 -11.18 5.82
C ASP A 460 7.16 -12.15 6.98
N LEU A 461 6.12 -12.41 7.78
CA LEU A 461 6.22 -13.27 8.97
C LEU A 461 6.63 -14.72 8.66
N LEU A 462 6.41 -15.19 7.43
CA LEU A 462 6.79 -16.55 7.05
C LEU A 462 8.27 -16.64 6.65
N GLN A 463 8.90 -15.52 6.29
CA GLN A 463 10.31 -15.48 5.89
C GLN A 463 11.23 -15.00 7.00
N ASN A 464 10.94 -13.85 7.58
CA ASN A 464 11.78 -13.25 8.60
C ASN A 464 10.93 -12.53 9.66
N VAL A 465 11.17 -12.93 10.90
CA VAL A 465 10.46 -12.45 12.08
C VAL A 465 11.32 -11.46 12.88
N GLU A 466 12.63 -11.40 12.66
CA GLU A 466 13.51 -10.53 13.45
C GLU A 466 13.75 -9.16 12.81
N LYS A 467 13.80 -9.11 11.47
CA LYS A 467 14.14 -7.92 10.68
C LYS A 467 13.21 -7.82 9.46
N PRO A 468 12.99 -6.59 8.94
CA PRO A 468 12.26 -6.44 7.69
C PRO A 468 12.97 -7.19 6.56
N VAL A 469 12.19 -7.73 5.63
CA VAL A 469 12.70 -8.40 4.42
C VAL A 469 13.31 -7.35 3.50
N LEU A 470 12.67 -6.19 3.39
CA LEU A 470 13.14 -5.06 2.58
C LEU A 470 12.92 -3.76 3.36
N SER A 471 13.87 -2.83 3.26
CA SER A 471 13.76 -1.49 3.84
C SER A 471 14.29 -0.51 2.82
N GLU A 472 13.44 0.41 2.36
CA GLU A 472 13.79 1.37 1.30
C GLU A 472 13.44 2.80 1.72
N GLU A 473 14.31 3.75 1.42
CA GLU A 473 14.06 5.18 1.66
C GLU A 473 13.16 5.75 0.56
N LEU A 474 11.91 6.08 0.89
CA LEU A 474 10.97 6.67 -0.08
C LEU A 474 11.04 8.20 -0.13
N SER A 475 11.31 8.83 1.02
CA SER A 475 11.42 10.28 1.15
C SER A 475 12.54 10.64 2.12
N THR A 476 13.12 11.83 1.99
CA THR A 476 14.07 12.37 2.98
C THR A 476 13.36 13.02 4.18
N LYS A 477 12.03 13.12 4.14
CA LYS A 477 11.16 13.66 5.21
C LYS A 477 10.31 12.55 5.82
N PRO A 478 9.72 12.77 7.01
CA PRO A 478 8.87 11.76 7.65
C PRO A 478 7.72 11.27 6.76
N LEU A 479 7.61 9.95 6.59
CA LEU A 479 6.39 9.32 6.09
C LEU A 479 5.32 9.33 7.19
N ARG A 480 4.05 9.46 6.81
CA ARG A 480 2.92 9.61 7.72
C ARG A 480 1.88 8.52 7.59
N CYS A 481 1.60 8.10 6.36
CA CYS A 481 0.58 7.11 6.07
C CYS A 481 0.98 6.30 4.84
N CYS A 482 0.41 5.10 4.75
CA CYS A 482 0.46 4.27 3.58
C CYS A 482 -0.86 3.53 3.41
N GLN A 483 -1.17 3.16 2.16
CA GLN A 483 -2.30 2.31 1.82
C GLN A 483 -1.95 1.40 0.66
N VAL A 484 -2.45 0.17 0.69
CA VAL A 484 -2.23 -0.85 -0.32
C VAL A 484 -3.48 -0.94 -1.20
N HIS A 485 -3.28 -1.01 -2.51
CA HIS A 485 -4.35 -1.27 -3.46
C HIS A 485 -4.88 -2.71 -3.29
N GLU A 486 -6.14 -2.98 -3.62
CA GLU A 486 -6.78 -4.30 -3.40
C GLU A 486 -6.05 -5.45 -4.12
N SER A 487 -5.41 -5.15 -5.26
CA SER A 487 -4.55 -6.11 -5.98
C SER A 487 -3.27 -6.53 -5.24
N GLY A 488 -2.92 -5.84 -4.14
CA GLY A 488 -1.70 -6.06 -3.36
C GLY A 488 -0.40 -5.57 -4.03
N LYS A 489 -0.43 -5.33 -5.34
CA LYS A 489 0.74 -5.00 -6.17
C LYS A 489 1.25 -3.57 -5.97
N HIS A 490 0.35 -2.60 -5.76
CA HIS A 490 0.69 -1.18 -5.65
C HIS A 490 0.43 -0.65 -4.24
N ILE A 491 1.34 0.20 -3.77
CA ILE A 491 1.28 0.81 -2.45
C ILE A 491 1.54 2.30 -2.58
N ALA A 492 0.64 3.11 -2.04
CA ALA A 492 0.84 4.55 -1.93
C ALA A 492 1.37 4.88 -0.53
N ALA A 493 2.50 5.56 -0.44
CA ALA A 493 3.07 6.07 0.82
C ALA A 493 3.26 7.58 0.72
N ALA A 494 2.91 8.33 1.77
CA ALA A 494 3.01 9.79 1.75
C ALA A 494 3.53 10.36 3.05
N GLY A 495 4.07 11.58 2.97
CA GLY A 495 4.80 12.21 4.06
C GLY A 495 4.60 13.70 4.26
N ASP A 496 5.49 14.27 5.08
CA ASP A 496 5.56 15.68 5.43
C ASP A 496 6.10 16.57 4.29
N ASP A 497 6.61 15.98 3.22
CA ASP A 497 7.04 16.69 2.00
C ASP A 497 5.87 17.05 1.07
N GLY A 498 4.64 16.63 1.40
CA GLY A 498 3.46 16.87 0.56
C GLY A 498 3.45 16.05 -0.71
N THR A 499 4.20 14.94 -0.72
CA THR A 499 4.26 14.04 -1.87
C THR A 499 3.75 12.66 -1.52
N ILE A 500 3.14 12.01 -2.50
CA ILE A 500 2.73 10.61 -2.46
C ILE A 500 3.64 9.86 -3.42
N THR A 501 4.32 8.84 -2.92
CA THR A 501 5.12 7.92 -3.75
C THR A 501 4.31 6.65 -3.95
N LEU A 502 4.04 6.32 -5.21
CA LEU A 502 3.45 5.05 -5.61
C LEU A 502 4.57 4.04 -5.87
N VAL A 503 4.52 2.93 -5.17
CA VAL A 503 5.53 1.89 -5.22
C VAL A 503 4.88 0.58 -5.64
N GLU A 504 5.54 -0.14 -6.54
CA GLU A 504 5.20 -1.49 -6.95
C GLU A 504 6.06 -2.48 -6.18
N VAL A 505 5.41 -3.46 -5.56
CA VAL A 505 6.09 -4.59 -4.92
C VAL A 505 6.28 -5.73 -5.91
N SER A 506 7.41 -6.42 -5.80
CA SER A 506 7.63 -7.70 -6.48
C SER A 506 6.52 -8.73 -6.20
N SER A 507 6.32 -9.67 -7.13
CA SER A 507 5.32 -10.75 -7.03
C SER A 507 5.41 -11.52 -5.72
N HIS A 508 6.61 -11.65 -5.18
CA HIS A 508 6.88 -12.26 -3.88
C HIS A 508 6.01 -11.72 -2.72
N PHE A 509 5.62 -10.45 -2.75
CA PHE A 509 4.86 -9.81 -1.65
C PHE A 509 3.34 -9.76 -1.85
N TYR A 510 2.84 -10.08 -3.06
CA TYR A 510 1.40 -10.03 -3.35
C TYR A 510 0.84 -11.32 -3.95
N ALA A 511 1.66 -12.14 -4.61
CA ALA A 511 1.29 -13.47 -5.08
C ALA A 511 1.21 -14.41 -3.87
N GLN A 512 0.07 -15.10 -3.74
CA GLN A 512 -0.18 -16.03 -2.65
C GLN A 512 -0.13 -17.47 -3.15
N ASP A 513 0.77 -18.24 -2.56
CA ASP A 513 0.81 -19.69 -2.81
C ASP A 513 -0.34 -20.40 -2.10
N LYS A 514 -0.77 -21.53 -2.67
CA LYS A 514 -1.89 -22.34 -2.14
C LYS A 514 -1.70 -22.73 -0.66
N ASN A 515 -0.47 -22.93 -0.23
CA ASN A 515 -0.15 -23.37 1.13
C ASN A 515 0.09 -22.22 2.11
N GLU A 516 0.48 -21.03 1.64
CA GLU A 516 0.89 -19.91 2.52
C GLU A 516 -0.22 -19.48 3.47
N ARG A 517 -1.47 -19.41 2.98
CA ARG A 517 -2.62 -19.05 3.83
C ARG A 517 -2.79 -20.03 5.01
N SER A 518 -2.56 -21.32 4.78
CA SER A 518 -2.62 -22.33 5.83
C SER A 518 -1.44 -22.22 6.80
N LEU A 519 -0.25 -21.90 6.29
CA LEU A 519 0.97 -21.73 7.09
C LEU A 519 0.86 -20.53 8.03
N ILE A 520 0.43 -19.37 7.53
CA ILE A 520 0.27 -18.17 8.37
C ILE A 520 -0.83 -18.35 9.41
N ALA A 521 -1.95 -18.99 9.04
CA ALA A 521 -3.02 -19.30 9.99
C ALA A 521 -2.51 -20.23 11.10
N ALA A 522 -1.79 -21.29 10.75
CA ALA A 522 -1.20 -22.22 11.71
C ALA A 522 -0.15 -21.54 12.61
N MET A 523 0.68 -20.66 12.04
CA MET A 523 1.66 -19.88 12.79
C MET A 523 0.98 -18.98 13.83
N LEU A 524 0.03 -18.14 13.40
CA LEU A 524 -0.68 -17.23 14.30
C LEU A 524 -1.47 -17.98 15.38
N GLU A 525 -2.10 -19.10 15.03
CA GLU A 525 -2.81 -19.95 16.00
C GLU A 525 -1.84 -20.59 17.00
N ARG A 526 -0.68 -21.08 16.55
CA ARG A 526 0.35 -21.64 17.41
C ARG A 526 0.89 -20.61 18.40
N GLU A 527 1.22 -19.41 17.94
CA GLU A 527 1.70 -18.34 18.81
C GLU A 527 0.62 -17.86 19.78
N SER A 528 -0.64 -17.76 19.33
CA SER A 528 -1.77 -17.43 20.20
C SER A 528 -1.97 -18.49 21.30
N LYS A 529 -1.87 -19.78 20.96
CA LYS A 529 -1.95 -20.87 21.95
C LYS A 529 -0.78 -20.85 22.92
N ARG A 530 0.44 -20.65 22.43
CA ARG A 530 1.66 -20.53 23.25
C ARG A 530 1.50 -19.41 24.26
N GLU A 531 1.09 -18.23 23.81
CA GLU A 531 0.97 -17.06 24.66
C GLU A 531 -0.17 -17.19 25.67
N LYS A 532 -1.31 -17.77 25.26
CA LYS A 532 -2.41 -18.08 26.17
C LYS A 532 -2.00 -19.02 27.32
N LEU A 533 -1.14 -20.00 27.05
CA LEU A 533 -0.59 -20.89 28.09
C LEU A 533 0.34 -20.14 29.04
N ILE A 534 1.16 -19.22 28.52
CA ILE A 534 2.04 -18.38 29.32
C ILE A 534 1.22 -17.43 30.20
N ASP A 535 0.21 -16.77 29.66
CA ASP A 535 -0.73 -15.91 30.40
C ASP A 535 -1.41 -16.69 31.54
N ALA A 536 -1.88 -17.91 31.26
CA ALA A 536 -2.48 -18.77 32.28
C ALA A 536 -1.49 -19.12 33.41
N ARG A 537 -0.26 -19.50 33.04
CA ARG A 537 0.81 -19.79 34.01
C ARG A 537 1.20 -18.55 34.82
N ASN A 538 1.30 -17.39 34.19
CA ASN A 538 1.62 -16.12 34.85
C ASN A 538 0.53 -15.73 35.86
N ARG A 539 -0.74 -16.00 35.55
CA ARG A 539 -1.84 -15.81 36.51
C ARG A 539 -1.74 -16.74 37.70
N GLU A 540 -1.39 -18.01 37.48
CA GLU A 540 -1.18 -18.97 38.55
C GLU A 540 -0.01 -18.56 39.45
N VAL A 541 1.12 -18.16 38.88
CA VAL A 541 2.29 -17.65 39.62
C VAL A 541 1.93 -16.42 40.44
N LYS A 542 1.20 -15.45 39.86
CA LYS A 542 0.71 -14.26 40.59
C LYS A 542 -0.21 -14.64 41.75
N LEU A 543 -1.06 -15.66 41.58
CA LEU A 543 -1.95 -16.16 42.65
C LEU A 543 -1.14 -16.82 43.77
N GLN A 544 -0.17 -17.67 43.43
CA GLN A 544 0.73 -18.32 44.39
C GLN A 544 1.59 -17.30 45.16
N GLN A 545 2.09 -16.27 44.48
CA GLN A 545 2.80 -15.16 45.11
C GLN A 545 1.91 -14.43 46.11
N ARG A 546 0.68 -14.07 45.75
CA ARG A 546 -0.28 -13.44 46.68
C ARG A 546 -0.61 -14.35 47.88
N GLN A 547 -0.77 -15.64 47.66
CA GLN A 547 -1.00 -16.60 48.75
C GLN A 547 0.22 -16.69 49.68
N ARG A 548 1.43 -16.69 49.11
CA ARG A 548 2.67 -16.67 49.89
C ARG A 548 2.82 -15.36 50.67
N GLU A 549 2.57 -14.21 50.05
CA GLU A 549 2.58 -12.90 50.72
C GLU A 549 1.54 -12.84 51.84
N GLN A 550 0.34 -13.40 51.63
CA GLN A 550 -0.68 -13.52 52.67
C GLN A 550 -0.21 -14.41 53.83
N LEU A 551 0.36 -15.59 53.54
CA LEU A 551 0.95 -16.47 54.55
C LEU A 551 2.10 -15.81 55.31
N GLU A 552 3.01 -15.13 54.61
CA GLU A 552 4.12 -14.38 55.20
C GLU A 552 3.60 -13.23 56.08
N SER A 553 2.57 -12.50 55.65
CA SER A 553 1.93 -11.45 56.46
C SER A 553 1.28 -12.00 57.74
N MET A 554 0.68 -13.20 57.67
CA MET A 554 0.13 -13.88 58.85
C MET A 554 1.23 -14.34 59.82
N ILE A 555 2.36 -14.82 59.30
CA ILE A 555 3.52 -15.24 60.10
C ILE A 555 4.19 -14.04 60.77
N VAL A 556 4.29 -12.88 60.10
CA VAL A 556 4.89 -11.66 60.67
C VAL A 556 4.01 -11.05 61.77
N THR A 557 2.69 -11.25 61.76
CA THR A 557 1.81 -10.87 62.89
C THR A 557 1.95 -11.77 64.12
N GLU A 558 2.56 -12.95 64.01
CA GLU A 558 2.79 -13.86 65.14
C GLU A 558 4.24 -13.82 65.65
N THR A 559 4.83 -12.62 65.79
CA THR A 559 6.10 -12.53 66.51
C THR A 559 5.90 -12.87 68.00
N PRO A 560 6.79 -13.66 68.64
CA PRO A 560 6.70 -13.99 70.07
C PRO A 560 6.60 -12.75 70.98
N ASP A 561 7.14 -11.62 70.53
CA ASP A 561 7.14 -10.33 71.22
C ASP A 561 5.76 -9.68 71.34
N GLU A 562 4.87 -9.84 70.35
CA GLU A 562 3.50 -9.30 70.40
C GLU A 562 2.66 -10.05 71.45
N LYS A 563 2.75 -11.39 71.49
CA LYS A 563 2.10 -12.23 72.51
C LYS A 563 2.67 -11.98 73.91
N LEU A 564 3.98 -11.72 74.02
CA LEU A 564 4.62 -11.35 75.29
C LEU A 564 4.16 -9.96 75.77
N LYS A 565 4.06 -8.97 74.88
CA LYS A 565 3.56 -7.62 75.17
C LYS A 565 2.08 -7.63 75.56
N GLN A 566 1.24 -8.45 74.93
CA GLN A 566 -0.16 -8.63 75.32
C GLN A 566 -0.26 -9.25 76.72
N ARG A 567 0.46 -10.33 77.01
CA ARG A 567 0.49 -10.93 78.36
C ARG A 567 1.02 -9.97 79.42
N ALA A 568 2.05 -9.18 79.10
CA ALA A 568 2.58 -8.15 80.01
C ALA A 568 1.56 -7.04 80.28
N ARG A 569 0.81 -6.59 79.25
CA ARG A 569 -0.29 -5.63 79.43
C ARG A 569 -1.43 -6.19 80.29
N GLU A 570 -1.85 -7.41 80.04
CA GLU A 570 -2.90 -8.07 80.83
C GLU A 570 -2.48 -8.25 82.30
N ALA A 571 -1.24 -8.67 82.53
CA ALA A 571 -0.67 -8.78 83.88
C ALA A 571 -0.60 -7.42 84.59
N PHE A 572 -0.20 -6.36 83.86
CA PHE A 572 -0.15 -5.00 84.39
C PHE A 572 -1.54 -4.48 84.78
N ILE A 573 -2.54 -4.62 83.90
CA ILE A 573 -3.93 -4.22 84.18
C ILE A 573 -4.48 -4.98 85.40
N LYS A 574 -4.20 -6.28 85.50
CA LYS A 574 -4.61 -7.09 86.66
C LYS A 574 -3.96 -6.60 87.97
N SER A 575 -2.71 -6.15 87.91
CA SER A 575 -2.02 -5.58 89.07
C SER A 575 -2.58 -4.22 89.49
N LEU A 576 -2.99 -3.39 88.53
CA LEU A 576 -3.62 -2.08 88.77
C LEU A 576 -4.98 -2.25 89.43
N ASN A 577 -5.83 -3.14 88.90
CA ASN A 577 -7.14 -3.44 89.49
C ASN A 577 -7.02 -4.02 90.90
N ALA A 578 -5.97 -4.81 91.18
CA ALA A 578 -5.71 -5.33 92.52
C ALA A 578 -5.20 -4.24 93.48
N TYR A 579 -4.47 -3.24 92.99
CA TYR A 579 -4.05 -2.07 93.77
C TYR A 579 -5.25 -1.18 94.10
N ASP A 580 -6.11 -0.86 93.13
CA ASP A 580 -7.32 -0.07 93.35
C ASP A 580 -8.29 -0.76 94.31
N ALA A 581 -8.43 -2.08 94.22
CA ALA A 581 -9.24 -2.86 95.16
C ALA A 581 -8.67 -2.86 96.59
N LYS A 582 -7.34 -2.79 96.75
CA LYS A 582 -6.69 -2.66 98.07
C LYS A 582 -6.82 -1.25 98.63
N LYS A 583 -6.69 -0.23 97.78
CA LYS A 583 -6.89 1.17 98.16
C LYS A 583 -8.33 1.42 98.60
N HIS A 584 -9.31 0.92 97.85
CA HIS A 584 -10.71 0.98 98.25
C HIS A 584 -11.01 0.27 99.57
N LYS A 585 -10.29 -0.81 99.91
CA LYS A 585 -10.40 -1.45 101.23
C LYS A 585 -9.77 -0.62 102.36
N GLN A 586 -8.63 0.01 102.11
CA GLN A 586 -7.98 0.88 103.10
C GLN A 586 -8.77 2.18 103.33
N ASP A 587 -9.38 2.73 102.29
CA ASP A 587 -10.24 3.91 102.40
C ASP A 587 -11.54 3.55 103.18
N HIS A 588 -12.08 2.33 103.00
CA HIS A 588 -13.22 1.84 103.79
C HIS A 588 -12.89 1.55 105.27
N GLU A 589 -11.71 1.01 105.56
CA GLU A 589 -11.24 0.75 106.94
C GLU A 589 -10.82 2.05 107.65
N GLY A 590 -10.47 3.11 106.90
CA GLY A 590 -10.19 4.45 107.43
C GLY A 590 -11.44 5.21 107.85
N GLU A 591 -12.53 5.11 107.07
CA GLU A 591 -13.82 5.77 107.40
C GLU A 591 -14.56 5.11 108.58
N GLU A 592 -14.30 3.82 108.88
CA GLU A 592 -14.87 3.14 110.06
C GLU A 592 -14.13 3.48 111.38
N MET A 593 -12.94 4.08 111.33
CA MET A 593 -12.20 4.51 112.53
C MET A 593 -12.37 5.99 112.91
N GLU A 594 -13.14 6.77 112.13
CA GLU A 594 -13.40 8.20 112.39
C GLU A 594 -14.86 8.53 112.80
N ASN A 595 -15.69 7.53 113.12
CA ASN A 595 -17.04 7.73 113.70
C ASN A 595 -17.18 7.20 115.13
#